data_AF-A0A0D2PQW5-F1
#
_entry.id   AF-A0A0D2PQW5-F1
#
_cell.length_a   1.000
_cell.length_b   1.000
_cell.length_c   1.000
_cell.angle_alpha   90.00
_cell.angle_beta   90.00
_cell.angle_gamma   90.00
#
_symmetry.space_group_name_H-M   'P 1'
#
loop_
_entity.id
_entity.type
_entity.pdbx_description
1 polymer ?
#
loop_
_entity_poly.entity_id
_entity_poly.type
_entity_poly.pdbx_seq_one_letter_code
_entity_poly.pdbx_strand_id
1 'polypeptide(L)'
;MVAATNGAEQIPTETIRDIVEELLEAARYDDLDDLIRLASIGVSLDSKDSHGRTALHMAAANGHLDIVEYLIGRGVVRKLSYEYFLWLF
;
A
#
# COMPACT_ATOMS: atom_id res chain seq x y z
N MET A 1 -16.57 28.29 34.97
CA MET A 1 -17.53 28.78 33.95
C MET A 1 -16.86 28.56 32.60
N VAL A 2 -17.40 27.63 31.80
CA VAL A 2 -17.31 27.38 30.33
C VAL A 2 -16.33 28.26 29.53
N ALA A 3 -15.53 27.77 28.56
CA ALA A 3 -15.77 26.76 27.52
C ALA A 3 -14.41 26.19 27.02
N ALA A 4 -14.24 24.88 26.82
CA ALA A 4 -14.54 24.15 25.57
C ALA A 4 -14.10 24.90 24.30
N THR A 5 -13.00 24.47 23.69
CA THR A 5 -12.91 24.35 22.23
C THR A 5 -11.84 23.31 21.82
N ASN A 6 -12.36 22.16 21.37
CA ASN A 6 -11.96 21.45 20.16
C ASN A 6 -10.60 20.70 20.23
N GLY A 7 -10.57 19.37 20.41
CA GLY A 7 -11.55 18.41 19.90
C GLY A 7 -11.51 18.36 18.37
N ALA A 8 -10.31 18.31 17.79
CA ALA A 8 -10.10 17.83 16.44
C ALA A 8 -9.19 16.60 16.56
N GLU A 9 -9.79 15.42 16.58
CA GLU A 9 -9.13 14.17 16.23
C GLU A 9 -8.45 14.39 14.88
N GLN A 10 -7.14 14.62 14.89
CA GLN A 10 -6.34 14.39 13.70
C GLN A 10 -6.37 12.87 13.52
N ILE A 11 -7.13 12.37 12.54
CA ILE A 11 -6.93 10.99 12.08
C ILE A 11 -5.49 11.00 11.53
N PRO A 12 -4.50 10.40 12.21
CA PRO A 12 -3.13 10.84 12.05
C PRO A 12 -2.60 10.43 10.68
N THR A 13 -2.22 11.40 9.86
CA THR A 13 -1.53 11.18 8.58
C THR A 13 -0.24 10.35 8.77
N GLU A 14 0.36 10.43 9.96
CA GLU A 14 1.50 9.62 10.40
C GLU A 14 1.15 8.12 10.43
N THR A 15 0.01 7.75 11.01
CA THR A 15 -0.47 6.37 11.06
C THR A 15 -0.68 5.75 9.68
N ILE A 16 -1.20 6.52 8.71
CA ILE A 16 -1.39 6.02 7.34
C ILE A 16 -0.05 5.67 6.70
N ARG A 17 0.96 6.54 6.87
CA ARG A 17 2.29 6.28 6.32
C ARG A 17 2.92 5.02 6.92
N ASP A 18 2.80 4.87 8.23
CA ASP A 18 3.36 3.72 8.95
C ASP A 18 2.70 2.41 8.50
N ILE A 19 1.37 2.41 8.28
CA ILE A 19 0.63 1.27 7.75
C ILE A 19 1.09 0.89 6.33
N VAL A 20 1.36 1.88 5.47
CA VAL A 20 1.87 1.62 4.11
C VAL A 20 3.27 1.04 4.18
N GLU A 21 4.12 1.55 5.08
CA GLU A 21 5.46 1.02 5.29
C GLU A 21 5.41 -0.43 5.80
N GLU A 22 4.55 -0.73 6.78
CA GLU A 22 4.28 -2.09 7.28
C GLU A 22 3.85 -3.04 6.15
N LEU A 23 2.92 -2.61 5.30
CA LEU A 23 2.46 -3.38 4.14
C LEU A 23 3.60 -3.68 3.15
N LEU A 24 4.47 -2.69 2.90
CA LEU A 24 5.59 -2.83 1.97
C LEU A 24 6.71 -3.71 2.54
N GLU A 25 6.99 -3.63 3.84
CA GLU A 25 7.99 -4.47 4.50
C GLU A 25 7.52 -5.92 4.61
N ALA A 26 6.23 -6.17 4.87
CA ALA A 26 5.66 -7.51 4.80
C ALA A 26 5.88 -8.13 3.41
N ALA A 27 5.60 -7.37 2.35
CA ALA A 27 5.87 -7.79 0.98
C ALA A 27 7.37 -7.88 0.61
N ARG A 28 8.26 -7.20 1.35
CA ARG A 28 9.71 -7.25 1.13
C ARG A 28 10.33 -8.51 1.77
N TYR A 29 9.82 -8.92 2.92
CA TYR A 29 10.42 -10.00 3.74
C TYR A 29 9.63 -11.30 3.74
N ASP A 30 8.77 -11.52 2.75
CA ASP A 30 8.01 -12.76 2.57
C ASP A 30 6.98 -13.03 3.69
N ASP A 31 6.39 -11.96 4.24
CA ASP A 31 5.40 -12.06 5.31
C ASP A 31 3.97 -11.99 4.74
N LEU A 32 3.52 -13.12 4.19
CA LEU A 32 2.18 -13.24 3.63
C LEU A 32 1.09 -13.11 4.73
N ASP A 33 1.35 -13.58 5.94
CA ASP A 33 0.38 -13.56 7.04
C ASP A 33 0.06 -12.13 7.47
N ASP A 34 1.09 -11.28 7.66
CA ASP A 34 0.88 -9.86 7.96
C ASP A 34 0.21 -9.13 6.79
N LEU A 35 0.56 -9.49 5.56
CA LEU A 35 -0.07 -8.90 4.38
C LEU A 35 -1.57 -9.23 4.29
N ILE A 36 -1.97 -10.47 4.63
CA ILE A 36 -3.37 -10.89 4.75
C ILE A 36 -4.06 -10.17 5.91
N ARG A 37 -3.40 -10.07 7.07
CA ARG A 37 -3.92 -9.34 8.24
C ARG A 37 -4.21 -7.88 7.89
N LEU A 38 -3.26 -7.18 7.27
CA LEU A 38 -3.41 -5.79 6.84
C LEU A 38 -4.57 -5.64 5.83
N ALA A 39 -4.68 -6.55 4.86
CA ALA A 39 -5.82 -6.57 3.94
C ALA A 39 -7.16 -6.76 4.69
N SER A 40 -7.19 -7.59 5.73
CA SER A 40 -8.41 -7.90 6.49
C SER A 40 -8.92 -6.72 7.33
N ILE A 41 -8.03 -5.84 7.78
CA ILE A 41 -8.39 -4.62 8.52
C ILE A 41 -8.72 -3.45 7.58
N GLY A 42 -8.72 -3.67 6.26
CA GLY A 42 -9.12 -2.68 5.26
C GLY A 42 -7.99 -1.84 4.68
N VAL A 43 -6.72 -2.22 4.88
CA VAL A 43 -5.59 -1.53 4.22
C VAL A 43 -5.64 -1.78 2.71
N SER A 44 -5.50 -0.70 1.93
CA SER A 44 -5.46 -0.83 0.48
C SER A 44 -4.13 -1.46 0.04
N LEU A 45 -4.20 -2.63 -0.60
CA LEU A 45 -3.02 -3.36 -1.08
C LEU A 45 -2.27 -2.65 -2.23
N ASP A 46 -2.92 -1.66 -2.85
CA ASP A 46 -2.33 -0.80 -3.89
C ASP A 46 -1.70 0.49 -3.34
N SER A 47 -1.65 0.62 -2.01
CA SER A 47 -1.04 1.77 -1.33
C SER A 47 0.41 1.96 -1.74
N LYS A 48 0.81 3.23 -1.77
CA LYS A 48 2.13 3.65 -2.24
C LYS A 48 2.87 4.42 -1.17
N ASP A 49 4.16 4.13 -1.05
CA ASP A 49 5.05 4.95 -0.25
C ASP A 49 5.41 6.28 -0.94
N SER A 50 6.28 7.06 -0.28
CA SER A 50 6.79 8.34 -0.79
C SER A 50 7.55 8.24 -2.11
N HIS A 51 7.97 7.05 -2.52
CA HIS A 51 8.65 6.79 -3.78
C HIS A 51 7.73 6.20 -4.85
N GLY A 52 6.43 6.07 -4.57
CA GLY A 52 5.45 5.49 -5.48
C GLY A 52 5.50 3.96 -5.56
N ARG A 53 6.23 3.29 -4.66
CA ARG A 53 6.39 1.83 -4.62
C ARG A 53 5.20 1.22 -3.89
N THR A 54 4.80 0.03 -4.32
CA THR A 54 3.69 -0.74 -3.73
C THR A 54 4.21 -2.05 -3.16
N ALA A 55 3.38 -2.77 -2.39
CA ALA A 55 3.66 -4.14 -1.97
C ALA A 55 4.09 -5.03 -3.16
N LEU A 56 3.42 -4.90 -4.30
CA LEU A 56 3.75 -5.66 -5.51
C LEU A 56 5.16 -5.35 -6.05
N HIS A 57 5.63 -4.10 -5.94
CA HIS A 57 7.02 -3.76 -6.32
C HIS A 57 8.03 -4.47 -5.42
N MET A 58 7.75 -4.55 -4.11
CA MET A 58 8.64 -5.18 -3.14
C MET A 58 8.71 -6.70 -3.35
N ALA A 59 7.54 -7.35 -3.44
CA ALA A 59 7.47 -8.79 -3.65
C ALA A 59 8.11 -9.22 -4.97
N ALA A 60 7.81 -8.51 -6.08
CA ALA A 60 8.38 -8.82 -7.39
C ALA A 60 9.89 -8.59 -7.47
N ALA A 61 10.42 -7.56 -6.80
CA ALA A 61 11.85 -7.29 -6.78
C ALA A 61 12.66 -8.32 -5.97
N ASN A 62 12.03 -8.95 -4.97
CA ASN A 62 12.68 -9.94 -4.10
C ASN A 62 12.36 -11.40 -4.49
N GLY A 63 11.40 -11.63 -5.39
CA GLY A 63 11.08 -12.97 -5.91
C GLY A 63 10.04 -13.74 -5.10
N HIS A 64 9.25 -13.06 -4.27
CA HIS A 64 8.23 -13.66 -3.39
C HIS A 64 6.95 -13.95 -4.20
N LEU A 65 6.95 -15.09 -4.89
CA LEU A 65 5.94 -15.44 -5.89
C LEU A 65 4.54 -15.60 -5.30
N ASP A 66 4.44 -16.21 -4.13
CA ASP A 66 3.19 -16.40 -3.38
C ASP A 66 2.51 -15.07 -3.03
N ILE A 67 3.28 -14.08 -2.57
CA ILE A 67 2.78 -12.72 -2.32
C ILE A 67 2.37 -12.05 -3.63
N VAL A 68 3.15 -12.23 -4.71
CA VAL A 68 2.79 -11.71 -6.04
C VAL A 68 1.46 -12.29 -6.52
N GLU A 69 1.28 -13.61 -6.43
CA GLU A 69 0.06 -14.30 -6.81
C GLU A 69 -1.13 -13.84 -5.96
N TYR A 70 -0.95 -13.71 -4.65
CA TYR A 70 -1.97 -13.18 -3.75
C TYR A 70 -2.38 -11.76 -4.15
N LEU A 71 -1.43 -10.84 -4.31
CA LEU A 71 -1.70 -9.44 -4.66
C LEU A 71 -2.44 -9.32 -6.01
N ILE A 72 -2.00 -10.07 -7.03
CA ILE A 72 -2.65 -10.10 -8.34
C ILE A 72 -4.06 -10.70 -8.23
N GLY A 73 -4.23 -11.78 -7.46
CA GLY A 73 -5.54 -12.40 -7.20
C GLY A 73 -6.53 -11.46 -6.51
N ARG A 74 -6.04 -10.47 -5.75
CA ARG A 74 -6.83 -9.40 -5.13
C ARG A 74 -7.11 -8.22 -6.06
N GLY A 75 -6.69 -8.29 -7.32
CA GLY A 75 -6.88 -7.21 -8.30
C GLY A 75 -5.88 -6.07 -8.20
N VAL A 76 -4.77 -6.25 -7.46
CA VAL A 76 -3.67 -5.28 -7.45
C VAL A 76 -2.93 -5.39 -8.78
N VAL A 77 -3.36 -4.58 -9.73
CA VAL A 77 -2.74 -4.54 -11.06
C VAL A 77 -1.48 -3.70 -11.04
N ARG A 78 -0.47 -4.14 -11.80
CA ARG A 78 0.62 -3.25 -12.19
C ARG A 78 0.02 -2.10 -13.00
N LYS A 79 -0.07 -0.91 -12.40
CA LYS A 79 -0.32 0.32 -13.18
C LYS A 79 0.87 0.53 -14.08
N LEU A 80 0.73 0.03 -15.30
CA LEU A 80 1.56 0.39 -16.42
C LEU A 80 1.50 1.90 -16.59
N SER A 81 2.60 2.60 -16.34
CA SER A 81 2.76 4.01 -16.67
C SER A 81 2.93 4.17 -18.18
N TYR A 82 1.92 3.79 -18.96
CA TYR A 82 1.84 4.14 -20.38
C TYR A 82 1.03 5.44 -20.52
N GLU A 83 1.61 6.55 -20.06
CA GLU A 83 1.25 7.92 -20.49
C GLU A 83 2.31 8.39 -21.51
N TYR A 84 2.62 7.56 -22.50
CA TYR A 84 3.51 7.89 -23.62
C TYR A 84 3.02 7.23 -24.91
N PHE A 85 1.74 7.40 -25.28
CA PHE A 85 1.31 7.12 -26.65
C PHE A 85 -0.03 7.79 -27.03
N LEU A 86 -0.21 9.08 -26.70
CA LEU A 86 -1.27 9.90 -27.30
C LEU A 86 -0.74 11.17 -27.98
N TRP A 87 0.57 11.27 -28.21
CA TRP A 87 1.22 12.38 -28.93
C TRP A 87 1.86 11.96 -30.26
N LEU A 88 1.24 11.02 -30.99
CA LEU A 88 1.68 10.64 -32.35
C LEU A 88 0.60 10.81 -33.44
N PHE A 89 -0.39 11.68 -33.21
CA PHE A 89 -1.22 12.23 -34.28
C PHE A 89 -1.44 13.73 -34.05
#